data_AF-A0A090Q937-F1
#
_entry.id   AF-A0A090Q937-F1
#
_cell.length_a   1.000
_cell.length_b   1.000
_cell.length_c   1.000
_cell.angle_alpha   90.00
_cell.angle_beta   90.00
_cell.angle_gamma   90.00
#
_symmetry.space_group_name_H-M   'P 1'
#
loop_
_entity.id
_entity.type
_entity.pdbx_description
1 polymer ?
#
loop_
_entity_poly.entity_id
_entity_poly.type
_entity_poly.pdbx_seq_one_letter_code
_entity_poly.pdbx_strand_id
1 'polypeptide(L)'
;MMPVEIDEDLMKQIAADTGGKYFRATNNKKLEEIYGEIDKLEKTEIEEFKFINTEEKYRILVIIALGFLGLEMLLRYTIFRTVA
;
A
#
# COMPACT_ATOMS: atom_id res chain seq x y z
N MET A 1 -6.50 -28.25 -15.87
CA MET A 1 -6.31 -26.94 -16.53
C MET A 1 -7.65 -26.60 -17.17
N MET A 2 -8.37 -25.58 -16.70
CA MET A 2 -9.61 -25.15 -17.36
C MET A 2 -9.24 -24.48 -18.70
N PRO A 3 -9.92 -24.79 -19.81
CA PRO A 3 -9.73 -24.06 -21.05
C PRO A 3 -10.12 -22.61 -20.83
N VAL A 4 -9.21 -21.69 -21.12
CA VAL A 4 -9.52 -20.27 -21.10
C VAL A 4 -10.24 -19.96 -22.42
N GLU A 5 -11.56 -19.91 -22.38
CA GLU A 5 -12.37 -19.43 -23.51
C GLU A 5 -12.22 -17.92 -23.59
N ILE A 6 -11.41 -17.47 -24.55
CA ILE A 6 -11.22 -16.04 -24.85
C ILE A 6 -11.87 -15.79 -26.21
N ASP A 7 -12.81 -14.86 -26.25
CA ASP A 7 -13.32 -14.30 -27.50
C ASP A 7 -12.29 -13.32 -28.07
N GLU A 8 -11.35 -13.86 -28.85
CA GLU A 8 -10.27 -13.06 -29.45
C GLU A 8 -10.78 -12.04 -30.47
N ASP A 9 -11.92 -12.30 -31.11
CA ASP A 9 -12.48 -11.43 -32.12
C ASP A 9 -13.07 -10.17 -31.48
N LEU A 10 -13.79 -10.33 -30.36
CA LEU A 10 -14.24 -9.20 -29.55
C LEU A 10 -13.06 -8.37 -29.03
N MET A 11 -12.02 -9.02 -28.52
CA MET A 11 -10.85 -8.31 -27.98
C MET A 11 -10.07 -7.55 -29.07
N LYS A 12 -9.96 -8.10 -30.28
CA LYS A 12 -9.37 -7.40 -31.43
C LYS A 12 -10.21 -6.20 -31.88
N GLN A 13 -11.55 -6.33 -31.87
CA GLN A 13 -12.45 -5.22 -32.18
C GLN A 13 -12.26 -4.06 -31.19
N ILE A 14 -12.27 -4.34 -29.89
CA ILE A 14 -12.05 -3.31 -28.86
C ILE A 14 -10.69 -2.62 -29.04
N ALA A 15 -9.62 -3.39 -29.31
CA ALA A 15 -8.30 -2.82 -29.56
C ALA A 15 -8.31 -1.90 -30.79
N ALA A 16 -8.96 -2.30 -31.89
CA ALA A 16 -9.08 -1.48 -33.09
C ALA A 16 -9.88 -0.20 -32.83
N ASP A 17 -11.01 -0.29 -32.13
CA ASP A 17 -11.90 0.83 -31.83
C ASP A 17 -11.25 1.86 -30.89
N THR A 18 -10.42 1.40 -29.96
CA THR A 18 -9.72 2.26 -28.98
C THR A 18 -8.35 2.74 -29.46
N GLY A 19 -7.87 2.27 -30.63
CA GLY A 19 -6.51 2.53 -31.12
C GLY A 19 -5.42 1.82 -30.32
N GLY A 20 -5.79 0.84 -29.50
CA GLY A 20 -4.88 -0.02 -28.74
C GLY A 20 -4.37 -1.21 -29.55
N LYS A 21 -3.55 -2.06 -28.90
CA LYS A 21 -3.06 -3.33 -29.47
C LYS A 21 -3.59 -4.51 -28.67
N TYR A 22 -4.04 -5.54 -29.38
CA TYR A 22 -4.40 -6.82 -28.77
C TYR A 22 -3.15 -7.69 -28.58
N PHE A 23 -2.98 -8.24 -27.37
CA PHE A 23 -1.90 -9.17 -27.04
C PHE A 23 -2.46 -10.46 -26.44
N ARG A 24 -1.89 -11.60 -26.85
CA ARG A 24 -2.21 -12.92 -26.30
C ARG A 24 -1.01 -13.52 -25.58
N ALA A 25 -1.03 -13.47 -24.24
CA ALA A 25 -0.04 -14.14 -23.40
C ALA A 25 -0.39 -15.64 -23.27
N THR A 26 0.41 -16.50 -23.90
CA THR A 26 0.25 -17.97 -23.83
C THR A 26 1.08 -18.61 -22.73
N ASN A 27 2.00 -17.85 -22.12
CA ASN A 27 2.85 -18.26 -21.01
C ASN A 27 3.40 -17.01 -20.29
N ASN A 28 4.05 -17.20 -19.14
CA ASN A 28 4.60 -16.11 -18.33
C ASN A 28 5.69 -15.31 -19.04
N LYS A 29 6.53 -15.95 -19.86
CA LYS A 29 7.58 -15.25 -20.61
C LYS A 29 6.99 -14.26 -21.62
N LYS A 30 5.95 -14.69 -22.35
CA LYS A 30 5.24 -13.86 -23.30
C LYS A 30 4.50 -12.72 -22.59
N LEU A 31 3.99 -12.96 -21.38
CA LEU A 31 3.38 -11.92 -20.55
C LEU A 31 4.40 -10.83 -20.18
N GLU A 32 5.60 -11.21 -19.75
CA GLU A 32 6.69 -10.28 -19.42
C GLU A 32 7.14 -9.46 -20.64
N GLU A 33 7.27 -10.11 -21.80
CA GLU A 33 7.58 -9.45 -23.07
C GLU A 33 6.50 -8.41 -23.47
N ILE A 34 5.21 -8.74 -23.28
CA ILE A 34 4.09 -7.82 -23.54
C ILE A 34 4.18 -6.59 -22.62
N TYR A 35 4.41 -6.79 -21.31
CA TYR A 35 4.57 -5.67 -20.38
C TYR A 35 5.78 -4.80 -20.74
N GLY A 36 6.88 -5.39 -21.18
CA GLY A 36 8.05 -4.64 -21.66
C GLY A 36 7.80 -3.86 -22.97
N GLU A 37 6.84 -4.25 -23.81
CA GLU A 37 6.42 -3.45 -24.96
C GLU A 37 5.49 -2.29 -24.54
N ILE A 38 4.60 -2.54 -23.58
CA ILE A 38 3.69 -1.51 -23.03
C ILE A 38 4.50 -0.40 -22.33
N ASP A 39 5.45 -0.78 -21.49
CA ASP A 39 6.32 0.15 -20.74
C ASP A 39 7.09 1.10 -21.67
N LYS A 40 7.57 0.62 -22.83
CA LYS A 40 8.23 1.45 -23.85
C LYS A 40 7.32 2.49 -24.51
N LEU A 41 6.00 2.28 -24.45
CA LEU A 41 5.00 3.19 -25.00
C LEU A 41 4.51 4.21 -23.96
N GLU A 42 4.80 4.00 -22.67
CA GLU A 42 4.54 4.99 -21.63
C GLU A 42 5.51 6.17 -21.77
N LYS A 43 4.97 7.35 -22.08
CA LYS A 43 5.74 8.58 -22.31
C LYS A 43 6.05 9.35 -21.01
N THR A 44 5.52 8.91 -19.89
CA THR A 44 5.60 9.59 -18.60
C THR A 44 5.69 8.54 -17.50
N GLU A 45 6.76 8.59 -16.71
CA GLU A 45 6.84 7.84 -15.46
C GLU A 45 5.64 8.24 -14.59
N ILE A 46 4.80 7.27 -14.24
CA ILE A 46 3.75 7.50 -13.24
C ILE A 46 4.47 7.66 -11.91
N GLU A 47 4.81 8.89 -11.54
CA GLU A 47 5.15 9.22 -10.16
C GLU A 47 3.89 8.98 -9.30
N GLU A 48 3.73 7.75 -8.80
CA GLU A 48 2.73 7.46 -7.78
C GLU A 48 3.00 8.39 -6.60
N PHE A 49 2.16 9.42 -6.43
CA PHE A 49 2.12 10.22 -5.22
C PHE A 49 1.71 9.30 -4.05
N LYS A 50 2.70 8.66 -3.44
CA LYS A 50 2.50 7.79 -2.29
C LYS A 50 2.18 8.67 -1.09
N PHE A 51 0.89 8.88 -0.83
CA PHE A 51 0.43 9.49 0.41
C PHE A 51 0.64 8.49 1.56
N ILE A 52 1.82 8.49 2.15
CA ILE A 52 2.10 7.70 3.34
C ILE A 52 1.37 8.37 4.51
N ASN A 53 0.26 7.77 4.95
CA ASN A 53 -0.44 8.20 6.16
C ASN A 53 0.22 7.56 7.38
N THR A 54 1.23 8.22 7.94
CA THR A 54 1.89 7.76 9.18
C THR A 54 1.08 8.19 10.40
N GLU A 55 0.47 7.23 11.09
CA GLU A 55 -0.22 7.50 12.36
C GLU A 55 0.76 7.51 13.54
N GLU A 56 0.88 8.65 14.22
CA GLU A 56 1.70 8.79 15.43
C GLU A 56 1.01 8.21 16.68
N LYS A 57 1.34 6.96 17.05
CA LYS A 57 0.75 6.29 18.22
C LYS A 57 1.43 6.60 19.57
N TYR A 58 2.45 7.48 19.63
CA TYR A 58 3.20 7.73 20.87
C TYR A 58 2.45 8.58 21.91
N ARG A 59 1.44 9.36 21.49
CA ARG A 59 0.73 10.31 22.37
C ARG A 59 0.10 9.63 23.58
N ILE A 60 -0.55 8.48 23.36
CA ILE A 60 -1.18 7.72 24.46
C ILE A 60 -0.13 7.21 25.46
N LEU A 61 1.03 6.76 24.97
CA LEU A 61 2.12 6.27 25.82
C LEU A 61 2.71 7.39 26.68
N VAL A 62 2.86 8.60 26.12
CA VAL A 62 3.33 9.79 26.86
C VAL A 62 2.36 10.17 27.97
N ILE A 63 1.04 10.17 27.71
CA ILE A 63 0.03 10.49 28.71
C ILE A 63 0.06 9.49 29.86
N ILE A 64 0.17 8.19 29.56
CA ILE A 64 0.29 7.13 30.58
C ILE A 64 1.56 7.33 31.42
N ALA A 65 2.70 7.63 30.79
CA ALA A 65 3.96 7.88 31.48
C ALA A 65 3.88 9.10 32.43
N LEU A 66 3.26 10.20 31.97
CA LEU A 66 3.01 11.37 32.80
C LEU A 66 2.08 11.05 33.97
N GLY A 67 1.07 10.21 33.75
CA GLY A 67 0.16 9.72 34.80
C GLY A 67 0.91 8.92 35.88
N PHE A 68 1.80 8.01 35.49
CA PHE A 68 2.63 7.27 36.44
C PHE A 68 3.59 8.17 37.22
N LEU A 69 4.17 9.18 36.57
CA LEU A 69 5.06 10.14 37.23
C LEU A 69 4.28 10.99 38.26
N GLY A 70 3.09 11.46 37.90
CA GLY A 70 2.21 12.17 38.84
C GLY A 70 1.78 11.29 40.02
N LEU A 71 1.47 10.01 39.76
CA LEU A 71 1.10 9.05 40.79
C LEU A 71 2.27 8.75 41.74
N GLU A 72 3.47 8.58 41.21
CA GLU A 72 4.71 8.43 42.01
C GLU A 72 4.89 9.62 42.94
N MET A 73 4.73 10.84 42.42
CA MET A 73 4.87 12.06 43.21
C MET A 73 3.82 12.14 44.31
N LEU A 74 2.55 11.81 44.00
CA LEU A 74 1.48 11.77 45.00
C LEU A 74 1.74 10.75 46.09
N LEU A 75 2.14 9.52 45.74
CA LEU A 75 2.49 8.47 46.71
C LEU A 75 3.66 8.89 47.61
N ARG A 76 4.68 9.53 47.04
CA ARG A 76 5.83 10.08 47.78
C ARG A 76 5.39 11.11 48.82
N TYR A 77 4.50 12.04 48.46
CA TYR A 77 4.05 13.10 49.36
C TYR A 77 3.00 12.66 50.39
N THR A 78 2.21 11.63 50.10
CA THR A 78 1.08 11.20 50.96
C THR A 78 1.43 10.00 51.83
N ILE A 79 1.84 8.88 51.23
CA ILE A 79 2.01 7.60 51.92
C ILE A 79 3.43 7.50 52.49
N PHE A 80 4.45 7.75 51.67
CA PHE A 80 5.85 7.57 52.08
C PHE A 80 6.37 8.69 52.98
N ARG A 81 5.65 9.82 53.10
CA ARG A 81 5.90 10.83 54.13
C ARG A 81 5.56 10.36 55.54
N THR A 82 4.68 9.36 55.68
CA THR A 82 4.26 8.84 57.00
C THR A 82 5.19 7.72 57.51
N VAL A 83 6.06 7.19 56.63
CA VAL A 83 7.01 6.09 56.94
C VAL A 83 8.44 6.60 57.17
N ALA A 84 8.68 7.91 57.10
CA ALA A 84 9.91 8.58 57.49
C ALA A 84 9.68 9.40 58.77
#